data_AF-A0A5C6F796-F1
#
_entry.id   AF-A0A5C6F796-F1
#
_cell.length_a   1.000
_cell.length_b   1.000
_cell.length_c   1.000
_cell.angle_alpha   90.00
_cell.angle_beta   90.00
_cell.angle_gamma   90.00
#
_symmetry.space_group_name_H-M   'P 1'
#
loop_
_entity.id
_entity.type
_entity.pdbx_description
1 polymer ?
#
loop_
_entity_poly.entity_id
_entity_poly.type
_entity_poly.pdbx_seq_one_letter_code
_entity_poly.pdbx_strand_id
1 'polypeptide(L)'
;MFDHEGSRVEFLKILAEMGEEPAFIARARAPEVALTALLKSCEIRRAEMLLWPRRHFTALRRRVSDDWDRLAPLLIDSDSQLVFNKLATELPDLDVPGGSLLPSDKKLLRAFLESAGRFNTAWLRFLDVAGLDKVNRLRDDYNQYYPMEKSCAFGSDTAANDFTPLPTLAPNFLTDRFPPLAIPSLA
;
A
#
# COMPACT_ATOMS: atom_id res chain seq x y z
N MET A 1 41.35 5.73 43.02
CA MET A 1 40.08 6.42 42.74
C MET A 1 40.06 6.58 41.23
N PHE A 2 39.44 5.62 40.53
CA PHE A 2 39.40 5.65 39.07
C PHE A 2 38.19 6.50 38.68
N ASP A 3 38.44 7.73 38.25
CA ASP A 3 37.43 8.51 37.53
C ASP A 3 37.06 7.75 36.27
N HIS A 4 35.81 7.31 36.19
CA HIS A 4 35.24 6.71 34.98
C HIS A 4 34.89 7.84 34.00
N GLU A 5 35.92 8.47 33.42
CA GLU A 5 35.77 9.29 32.21
C GLU A 5 35.39 8.37 31.04
N GLY A 6 34.24 8.66 30.41
CA GLY A 6 33.68 7.93 29.29
C GLY A 6 32.55 6.97 29.70
N SER A 7 31.40 7.49 30.10
CA SER A 7 30.22 6.63 30.25
C SER A 7 29.88 5.98 28.89
N ARG A 8 29.34 4.75 28.87
CA ARG A 8 28.87 4.11 27.61
C ARG A 8 27.92 5.00 26.80
N VAL A 9 27.19 5.87 27.48
CA VAL A 9 26.32 6.87 26.86
C VAL A 9 27.12 7.91 26.09
N GLU A 10 28.25 8.38 26.62
CA GLU A 10 29.17 9.28 25.90
C GLU A 10 29.80 8.59 24.69
N PHE A 11 30.17 7.31 24.82
CA PHE A 11 30.68 6.55 23.68
C PHE A 11 29.65 6.42 22.54
N LEU A 12 28.37 6.11 22.87
CA LEU A 12 27.30 6.06 21.87
C LEU A 12 27.02 7.43 21.24
N LYS A 13 27.18 8.53 21.99
CA LYS A 13 27.08 9.89 21.44
C LYS A 13 28.22 10.20 20.47
N ILE A 14 29.45 9.85 20.82
CA ILE A 14 30.62 10.03 19.93
C ILE A 14 30.45 9.22 18.64
N LEU A 15 29.98 7.97 18.71
CA LEU A 15 29.68 7.18 17.51
C LEU A 15 28.64 7.87 16.62
N ALA A 16 27.56 8.38 17.21
CA ALA A 16 26.55 9.12 16.46
C ALA A 16 27.10 10.41 15.83
N GLU A 17 27.98 11.15 16.52
CA GLU A 17 28.67 12.34 16.00
C GLU A 17 29.63 12.03 14.86
N MET A 18 30.25 10.84 14.87
CA MET A 18 31.09 10.33 13.78
C MET A 18 30.27 9.76 12.61
N GLY A 19 28.95 9.75 12.70
CA GLY A 19 28.04 9.21 11.69
C GLY A 19 27.91 7.68 11.72
N GLU A 20 28.41 7.02 12.76
CA GLU A 20 28.23 5.58 12.96
C GLU A 20 26.93 5.31 13.75
N GLU A 21 26.02 4.56 13.15
CA GLU A 21 24.77 4.15 13.79
C GLU A 21 24.95 2.82 14.52
N PRO A 22 24.70 2.75 15.85
CA PRO A 22 24.68 1.49 16.57
C PRO A 22 23.69 0.50 15.94
N ALA A 23 24.08 -0.78 15.90
CA ALA A 23 23.30 -1.85 15.24
C ALA A 23 21.84 -1.91 15.71
N PHE A 24 21.56 -1.70 17.01
CA PHE A 24 20.20 -1.72 17.56
C PHE A 24 19.33 -0.56 17.02
N ILE A 25 19.91 0.60 16.70
CA ILE A 25 19.18 1.73 16.11
C ILE A 25 18.82 1.41 14.65
N ALA A 26 19.78 0.93 13.87
CA ALA A 26 19.54 0.49 12.50
C ALA A 26 18.45 -0.60 12.45
N ARG A 27 18.51 -1.55 13.38
CA ARG A 27 17.52 -2.63 13.52
C ARG A 27 16.14 -2.12 13.88
N ALA A 28 16.04 -1.10 14.74
CA ALA A 28 14.75 -0.48 15.07
C ALA A 28 14.09 0.21 13.88
N ARG A 29 14.90 0.81 13.00
CA ARG A 29 14.40 1.54 11.82
C ARG A 29 14.07 0.63 10.64
N ALA A 30 14.77 -0.50 10.50
CA ALA A 30 14.67 -1.36 9.33
C ALA A 30 13.24 -1.83 9.00
N PRO A 31 12.39 -2.29 9.95
CA PRO A 31 11.03 -2.70 9.65
C PRO A 31 10.15 -1.57 9.10
N GLU A 32 10.28 -0.36 9.64
CA GLU A 32 9.47 0.79 9.23
C GLU A 32 9.89 1.33 7.87
N VAL A 33 11.20 1.40 7.61
CA VAL A 33 11.74 1.78 6.30
C VAL A 33 11.28 0.78 5.22
N ALA A 34 11.38 -0.53 5.51
CA ALA A 34 10.95 -1.57 4.59
C ALA A 34 9.44 -1.53 4.31
N LEU A 35 8.61 -1.34 5.36
CA LEU A 35 7.17 -1.20 5.21
C LEU A 35 6.81 0.05 4.38
N THR A 36 7.43 1.18 4.66
CA THR A 36 7.20 2.43 3.93
C THR A 36 7.55 2.27 2.45
N ALA A 37 8.69 1.64 2.15
CA ALA A 37 9.10 1.36 0.77
C ALA A 37 8.11 0.41 0.06
N LEU A 38 7.64 -0.63 0.75
CA LEU A 38 6.65 -1.57 0.22
C LEU A 38 5.32 -0.86 -0.11
N LEU A 39 4.80 -0.06 0.82
CA LEU A 39 3.57 0.71 0.62
C LEU A 39 3.72 1.68 -0.54
N LYS A 40 4.86 2.37 -0.65
CA LYS A 40 5.13 3.28 -1.75
C LYS A 40 5.19 2.57 -3.11
N SER A 41 5.81 1.40 -3.15
CA SER A 41 5.83 0.55 -4.35
C SER A 41 4.42 0.13 -4.77
N CYS A 42 3.58 -0.27 -3.81
CA CYS A 42 2.18 -0.61 -4.06
C CYS A 42 1.39 0.58 -4.62
N GLU A 43 1.55 1.78 -4.05
CA GLU A 43 0.90 3.00 -4.55
C GLU A 43 1.26 3.30 -6.01
N ILE A 44 2.57 3.30 -6.32
CA ILE A 44 3.08 3.58 -7.67
C ILE A 44 2.54 2.52 -8.64
N ARG A 45 2.69 1.25 -8.29
CA ARG A 45 2.27 0.15 -9.15
C ARG A 45 0.76 0.15 -9.38
N ARG A 46 -0.03 0.44 -8.35
CA ARG A 46 -1.48 0.57 -8.47
C ARG A 46 -1.85 1.69 -9.42
N ALA A 47 -1.24 2.87 -9.28
CA ALA A 47 -1.51 4.01 -10.15
C ALA A 47 -1.20 3.69 -11.63
N GLU A 48 -0.08 3.00 -11.91
CA GLU A 48 0.27 2.53 -13.25
C GLU A 48 -0.79 1.57 -13.81
N MET A 49 -1.18 0.56 -13.04
CA MET A 49 -2.12 -0.48 -13.48
C MET A 49 -3.54 0.06 -13.66
N LEU A 50 -3.92 1.11 -12.93
CA LEU A 50 -5.22 1.77 -13.05
C LEU A 50 -5.37 2.64 -14.29
N LEU A 51 -4.29 2.91 -15.05
CA LEU A 51 -4.35 3.78 -16.23
C LEU A 51 -5.41 3.33 -17.26
N TRP A 52 -5.48 2.03 -17.55
CA TRP A 52 -6.45 1.48 -18.52
C TRP A 52 -7.89 1.49 -18.00
N PRO A 53 -8.19 0.96 -16.79
CA PRO A 53 -9.50 1.14 -16.16
C PRO A 53 -9.97 2.59 -16.14
N ARG A 54 -9.08 3.52 -15.74
CA ARG A 54 -9.37 4.96 -15.68
C ARG A 54 -9.71 5.55 -17.05
N ARG A 55 -9.01 5.14 -18.12
CA ARG A 55 -9.33 5.55 -19.50
C ARG A 55 -10.72 5.09 -19.94
N HIS A 56 -11.04 3.81 -19.76
CA HIS A 56 -12.36 3.29 -20.14
C HIS A 56 -13.48 3.88 -19.28
N PHE A 57 -13.21 4.08 -17.99
CA PHE A 57 -14.14 4.75 -17.08
C PHE A 57 -14.42 6.19 -17.50
N THR A 58 -13.39 6.96 -17.84
CA THR A 58 -13.53 8.34 -18.34
C THR A 58 -14.39 8.38 -19.61
N ALA A 59 -14.17 7.45 -20.55
CA ALA A 59 -14.97 7.36 -21.77
C ALA A 59 -16.45 7.04 -21.49
N LEU A 60 -16.70 6.10 -20.57
CA LEU A 60 -18.05 5.77 -20.11
C LEU A 60 -18.73 6.97 -19.43
N ARG A 61 -18.04 7.58 -18.46
CA ARG A 61 -18.51 8.74 -17.70
C ARG A 61 -18.92 9.90 -18.60
N ARG A 62 -18.09 10.25 -19.58
CA ARG A 62 -18.40 11.31 -20.56
C ARG A 62 -19.61 10.97 -21.41
N ARG A 63 -19.79 9.69 -21.78
CA ARG A 63 -20.91 9.24 -22.59
C ARG A 63 -22.25 9.32 -21.86
N VAL A 64 -22.26 9.00 -20.57
CA VAL A 64 -23.45 9.08 -19.73
C VAL A 64 -23.60 10.45 -19.06
N SER A 65 -22.57 11.29 -19.08
CA SER A 65 -22.56 12.61 -18.43
C SER A 65 -22.90 12.54 -16.93
N ASP A 66 -22.27 11.59 -16.22
CA ASP A 66 -22.54 11.28 -14.80
C ASP A 66 -23.97 10.77 -14.48
N ASP A 67 -24.81 10.55 -15.49
CA ASP A 67 -26.13 9.92 -15.33
C ASP A 67 -26.02 8.38 -15.35
N TRP A 68 -25.60 7.82 -14.21
CA TRP A 68 -25.36 6.38 -14.05
C TRP A 68 -26.62 5.51 -14.15
N ASP A 69 -27.80 6.08 -13.92
CA ASP A 69 -29.08 5.36 -13.99
C ASP A 69 -29.37 4.89 -15.42
N ARG A 70 -28.77 5.53 -16.43
CA ARG A 70 -28.80 5.06 -17.82
C ARG A 70 -28.21 3.67 -18.01
N LEU A 71 -27.33 3.24 -17.11
CA LEU A 71 -26.70 1.92 -17.16
C LEU A 71 -27.49 0.87 -16.38
N ALA A 72 -28.46 1.27 -15.54
CA ALA A 72 -29.26 0.35 -14.73
C ALA A 72 -29.90 -0.80 -15.55
N PRO A 73 -30.43 -0.59 -16.78
CA PRO A 73 -30.98 -1.69 -17.59
C PRO A 73 -29.95 -2.74 -18.04
N LEU A 74 -28.65 -2.47 -17.89
CA LEU A 74 -27.55 -3.35 -18.30
C LEU A 74 -26.92 -4.09 -17.12
N LEU A 75 -27.40 -3.86 -15.89
CA LEU A 75 -26.79 -4.29 -14.65
C LEU A 75 -27.74 -5.18 -13.86
N ILE A 76 -27.18 -6.14 -13.12
CA ILE A 76 -27.93 -6.99 -12.17
C ILE A 76 -28.17 -6.23 -10.87
N ASP A 77 -27.19 -5.42 -10.46
CA ASP A 77 -27.17 -4.77 -9.15
C ASP A 77 -28.13 -3.57 -9.13
N SER A 78 -28.97 -3.50 -8.10
CA SER A 78 -30.00 -2.46 -7.94
C SER A 78 -29.45 -1.09 -7.52
N ASP A 79 -28.19 -1.01 -7.09
CA ASP A 79 -27.55 0.24 -6.65
C ASP A 79 -26.36 0.62 -7.54
N SER A 80 -26.63 0.72 -8.84
CA SER A 80 -25.63 1.12 -9.83
C SER A 80 -25.04 2.50 -9.52
N GLN A 81 -25.87 3.43 -9.05
CA GLN A 81 -25.45 4.81 -8.83
C GLN A 81 -24.42 4.94 -7.71
N LEU A 82 -24.62 4.27 -6.57
CA LEU A 82 -23.65 4.28 -5.46
C LEU A 82 -22.31 3.67 -5.89
N VAL A 83 -22.33 2.56 -6.62
CA VAL A 83 -21.12 1.88 -7.09
C VAL A 83 -20.33 2.79 -8.06
N PHE A 84 -20.99 3.40 -9.04
CA PHE A 84 -20.32 4.28 -10.00
C PHE A 84 -19.83 5.59 -9.38
N ASN A 85 -20.55 6.15 -8.40
CA ASN A 85 -20.09 7.33 -7.66
C ASN A 85 -18.82 7.04 -6.84
N LYS A 86 -18.76 5.87 -6.21
CA LYS A 86 -17.54 5.42 -5.52
C LYS A 86 -16.38 5.25 -6.50
N LEU A 87 -16.62 4.59 -7.63
CA LEU A 87 -15.63 4.43 -8.70
C LEU A 87 -15.15 5.77 -9.26
N ALA A 88 -16.02 6.77 -9.41
CA ALA A 88 -15.65 8.10 -9.89
C ALA A 88 -14.71 8.84 -8.92
N THR A 89 -14.80 8.53 -7.62
CA THR A 89 -13.87 9.05 -6.61
C THR A 89 -12.50 8.35 -6.70
N GLU A 90 -12.49 7.04 -6.95
CA GLU A 90 -11.26 6.24 -7.07
C GLU A 90 -10.55 6.41 -8.43
N LEU A 91 -11.30 6.72 -9.48
CA LEU A 91 -10.83 6.85 -10.86
C LEU A 91 -11.13 8.27 -11.38
N PRO A 92 -10.36 9.27 -10.94
CA PRO A 92 -10.58 10.65 -11.38
C PRO A 92 -10.43 10.77 -12.89
N ASP A 93 -11.06 11.78 -13.49
CA ASP A 93 -11.06 11.91 -14.95
C ASP A 93 -9.65 12.08 -15.51
N LEU A 94 -9.44 11.52 -16.70
CA LEU A 94 -8.30 11.86 -17.55
C LEU A 94 -8.71 12.95 -18.52
N ASP A 95 -7.81 13.91 -18.72
CA ASP A 95 -7.93 14.83 -19.84
C ASP A 95 -7.53 14.09 -21.12
N VAL A 96 -8.51 13.50 -21.80
CA VAL A 96 -8.32 12.81 -23.07
C VAL A 96 -9.05 13.61 -24.16
N PRO A 97 -8.42 13.96 -25.28
CA PRO A 97 -9.13 14.61 -26.38
C PRO A 97 -10.24 13.69 -26.94
N GLY A 98 -11.43 14.26 -27.12
CA GLY A 98 -12.62 13.52 -27.56
C GLY A 98 -12.53 13.10 -29.03
N GLY A 99 -12.62 11.79 -29.30
CA GLY A 99 -12.74 11.24 -30.66
C GLY A 99 -14.20 11.14 -31.12
N SER A 100 -14.43 11.37 -32.41
CA SER A 100 -15.74 11.65 -33.04
C SER A 100 -16.63 10.42 -33.35
N LEU A 101 -16.44 9.28 -32.69
CA LEU A 101 -17.33 8.12 -32.83
C LEU A 101 -17.54 7.47 -31.46
N LEU A 102 -18.58 7.92 -30.75
CA LEU A 102 -18.90 7.39 -29.43
C LEU A 102 -19.50 5.98 -29.56
N PRO A 103 -18.85 4.94 -29.01
CA PRO A 103 -19.42 3.59 -28.98
C PRO A 103 -20.73 3.55 -28.16
N SER A 104 -21.52 2.48 -28.31
CA SER A 104 -22.72 2.30 -27.50
C SER A 104 -22.39 2.15 -26.00
N ASP A 105 -23.33 2.54 -25.15
CA ASP A 105 -23.20 2.51 -23.69
C ASP A 105 -22.81 1.10 -23.20
N LYS A 106 -23.44 0.05 -23.76
CA LYS A 106 -23.10 -1.35 -23.49
C LYS A 106 -21.66 -1.71 -23.87
N LYS A 107 -21.14 -1.19 -24.98
CA LYS A 107 -19.76 -1.47 -25.43
C LYS A 107 -18.74 -0.79 -24.52
N LEU A 108 -18.99 0.46 -24.12
CA LEU A 108 -18.13 1.20 -23.18
C LEU A 108 -18.16 0.57 -21.78
N LEU A 109 -19.34 0.20 -21.29
CA LEU A 109 -19.49 -0.48 -20.01
C LEU A 109 -18.73 -1.81 -20.00
N ARG A 110 -18.89 -2.64 -21.03
CA ARG A 110 -18.14 -3.91 -21.14
C ARG A 110 -16.63 -3.69 -21.18
N ALA A 111 -16.16 -2.69 -21.94
CA ALA A 111 -14.73 -2.37 -22.01
C ALA A 111 -14.17 -1.94 -20.64
N PHE A 112 -14.93 -1.13 -19.90
CA PHE A 112 -14.58 -0.76 -18.53
C PHE A 112 -14.49 -1.99 -17.63
N LEU A 113 -15.56 -2.80 -17.56
CA LEU A 113 -15.63 -3.96 -16.68
C LEU A 113 -14.54 -5.00 -16.99
N GLU A 114 -14.26 -5.24 -18.27
CA GLU A 114 -13.17 -6.14 -18.68
C GLU A 114 -11.82 -5.61 -18.21
N SER A 115 -11.54 -4.31 -18.41
CA SER A 115 -10.29 -3.72 -17.95
C SER A 115 -10.15 -3.69 -16.43
N ALA A 116 -11.24 -3.43 -15.71
CA ALA A 116 -11.27 -3.44 -14.25
C ALA A 116 -11.13 -4.86 -13.68
N GLY A 117 -11.74 -5.87 -14.31
CA GLY A 117 -11.56 -7.28 -13.95
C GLY A 117 -10.13 -7.77 -14.18
N ARG A 118 -9.52 -7.39 -15.31
CA ARG A 118 -8.09 -7.65 -15.59
C ARG A 118 -7.19 -6.96 -14.56
N PHE A 119 -7.49 -5.70 -14.22
CA PHE A 119 -6.81 -4.99 -13.14
C PHE A 119 -6.92 -5.75 -11.82
N ASN A 120 -8.13 -6.09 -11.36
CA ASN A 120 -8.34 -6.76 -10.08
C ASN A 120 -7.56 -8.08 -10.01
N THR A 121 -7.62 -8.90 -11.07
CA THR A 121 -6.90 -10.18 -11.14
C THR A 121 -5.38 -9.97 -11.08
N ALA A 122 -4.84 -9.06 -11.87
CA ALA A 122 -3.41 -8.78 -11.90
C ALA A 122 -2.93 -8.12 -10.58
N TRP A 123 -3.77 -7.27 -9.98
CA TRP A 123 -3.49 -6.56 -8.75
C TRP A 123 -3.39 -7.51 -7.57
N LEU A 124 -4.36 -8.42 -7.41
CA LEU A 124 -4.32 -9.42 -6.35
C LEU A 124 -3.10 -10.34 -6.48
N ARG A 125 -2.75 -10.75 -7.71
CA ARG A 125 -1.52 -11.52 -7.96
C ARG A 125 -0.27 -10.72 -7.59
N PHE A 126 -0.23 -9.43 -7.89
CA PHE A 126 0.88 -8.58 -7.51
C PHE A 126 1.00 -8.47 -5.98
N LEU A 127 -0.11 -8.25 -5.27
CA LEU A 127 -0.12 -8.13 -3.82
C LEU A 127 0.37 -9.41 -3.12
N ASP A 128 0.02 -10.58 -3.66
CA ASP A 128 0.48 -11.88 -3.16
C ASP A 128 2.02 -12.00 -3.18
N VAL A 129 2.67 -11.39 -4.17
CA VAL A 129 4.14 -11.43 -4.34
C VAL A 129 4.85 -10.13 -3.97
N ALA A 130 4.14 -9.12 -3.47
CA ALA A 130 4.69 -7.77 -3.22
C ALA A 130 5.79 -7.75 -2.14
N GLY A 131 5.87 -8.81 -1.32
CA GLY A 131 6.98 -9.03 -0.39
C GLY A 131 6.68 -8.67 1.06
N LEU A 132 5.43 -8.82 1.51
CA LEU A 132 5.06 -8.65 2.93
C LEU A 132 5.91 -9.55 3.85
N ASP A 133 6.27 -10.75 3.40
CA ASP A 133 7.16 -11.67 4.13
C ASP A 133 8.53 -11.07 4.41
N LYS A 134 9.05 -10.22 3.53
CA LYS A 134 10.33 -9.53 3.77
C LYS A 134 10.21 -8.54 4.93
N VAL A 135 9.08 -7.83 5.01
CA VAL A 135 8.81 -6.90 6.13
C VAL A 135 8.61 -7.68 7.42
N ASN A 136 7.84 -8.77 7.40
CA ASN A 136 7.62 -9.61 8.57
C ASN A 136 8.92 -10.23 9.09
N ARG A 137 9.81 -10.71 8.21
CA ARG A 137 11.15 -11.17 8.64
C ARG A 137 11.95 -10.09 9.35
N LEU A 138 11.93 -8.84 8.86
CA LEU A 138 12.61 -7.74 9.53
C LEU A 138 11.98 -7.40 10.89
N ARG A 139 10.65 -7.51 11.02
CA ARG A 139 9.97 -7.38 12.31
C ARG A 139 10.35 -8.49 13.29
N ASP A 140 10.46 -9.72 12.80
CA ASP A 140 10.89 -10.87 13.60
C ASP A 140 12.34 -10.70 14.05
N ASP A 141 13.23 -10.30 13.14
CA ASP A 141 14.62 -9.96 13.45
C ASP A 141 14.72 -8.82 14.47
N TYR A 142 13.90 -7.77 14.34
CA TYR A 142 13.81 -6.72 15.35
C TYR A 142 13.39 -7.29 16.70
N ASN A 143 12.32 -8.09 16.73
CA ASN A 143 11.80 -8.66 17.97
C ASN A 143 12.79 -9.58 18.69
N GLN A 144 13.58 -10.32 17.92
CA GLN A 144 14.56 -11.27 18.45
C GLN A 144 15.83 -10.58 18.95
N TYR A 145 16.41 -9.68 18.14
CA TYR A 145 17.77 -9.20 18.38
C TYR A 145 17.83 -7.82 19.05
N TYR A 146 16.82 -6.96 18.86
CA TYR A 146 16.85 -5.60 19.41
C TYR A 146 17.02 -5.55 20.94
N PRO A 147 16.27 -6.34 21.75
CA PRO A 147 16.43 -6.29 23.20
C PRO A 147 17.85 -6.67 23.63
N MET A 148 18.42 -7.71 23.01
CA MET A 148 19.78 -8.17 23.29
C MET A 148 20.82 -7.12 22.90
N GLU A 149 20.73 -6.56 21.70
CA GLU A 149 21.67 -5.54 21.23
C GLU A 149 21.60 -4.26 22.07
N LYS A 150 20.39 -3.84 22.46
CA LYS A 150 20.18 -2.69 23.36
C LYS A 150 20.81 -2.97 24.74
N SER A 151 20.52 -4.11 25.35
CA SER A 151 21.10 -4.46 26.66
C SER A 151 22.62 -4.57 26.61
N CYS A 152 23.21 -5.11 25.55
CA CYS A 152 24.66 -5.12 25.35
C CYS A 152 25.26 -3.71 25.20
N ALA A 153 24.62 -2.84 24.41
CA ALA A 153 25.11 -1.48 24.16
C ALA A 153 25.16 -0.62 25.44
N PHE A 154 24.17 -0.78 26.32
CA PHE A 154 24.15 -0.10 27.63
C PHE A 154 24.83 -0.93 28.74
N GLY A 155 25.09 -2.22 28.48
CA GLY A 155 25.47 -3.27 29.42
C GLY A 155 24.66 -3.27 30.70
N SER A 156 23.34 -3.19 30.53
CA SER A 156 22.34 -3.40 31.57
C SER A 156 21.15 -4.12 30.96
N ASP A 157 20.69 -5.19 31.63
CA ASP A 157 19.49 -5.93 31.20
C ASP A 157 18.22 -5.07 31.32
N THR A 158 18.23 -4.08 32.22
CA THR A 158 17.09 -3.18 32.40
C THR A 158 16.91 -2.19 31.25
N ALA A 159 17.92 -2.04 30.37
CA ALA A 159 17.87 -1.11 29.26
C ALA A 159 16.81 -1.48 28.22
N ALA A 160 16.38 -2.75 28.17
CA ALA A 160 15.34 -3.24 27.28
C ALA A 160 13.98 -3.48 27.97
N ASN A 161 13.78 -3.05 29.22
CA ASN A 161 12.53 -3.28 29.95
C ASN A 161 11.31 -2.58 29.33
N ASP A 162 11.54 -1.51 28.55
CA ASP A 162 10.53 -0.75 27.79
C ASP A 162 10.23 -1.35 26.41
N PHE A 163 10.88 -2.47 26.05
CA PHE A 163 10.73 -3.08 24.75
C PHE A 163 9.30 -3.58 24.50
N THR A 164 8.74 -3.18 23.36
CA THR A 164 7.44 -3.67 22.87
C THR A 164 7.64 -4.35 21.52
N PRO A 165 7.32 -5.65 21.39
CA PRO A 165 7.48 -6.35 20.13
C PRO A 165 6.52 -5.82 19.07
N LEU A 166 6.98 -5.78 17.83
CA LEU A 166 6.15 -5.46 16.68
C LEU A 166 5.30 -6.68 16.30
N PRO A 167 3.97 -6.52 16.12
CA PRO A 167 3.13 -7.63 15.69
C PRO A 167 3.45 -8.03 14.25
N THR A 168 3.30 -9.32 13.92
CA THR A 168 3.35 -9.80 12.54
C THR A 168 2.18 -9.21 11.74
N LEU A 169 2.45 -8.70 10.55
CA LEU A 169 1.40 -8.20 9.66
C LEU A 169 0.62 -9.37 9.06
N ALA A 170 -0.70 -9.28 9.13
CA ALA A 170 -1.59 -10.32 8.60
C ALA A 170 -1.52 -10.41 7.07
N PRO A 171 -1.77 -11.59 6.46
CA PRO A 171 -1.70 -11.77 5.01
C PRO A 171 -2.62 -10.82 4.21
N ASN A 172 -3.79 -10.49 4.78
CA ASN A 172 -4.76 -9.58 4.17
C ASN A 172 -4.38 -8.09 4.30
N PHE A 173 -3.34 -7.75 5.07
CA PHE A 173 -2.95 -6.36 5.34
C PHE A 173 -2.85 -5.50 4.09
N LEU A 174 -2.19 -6.01 3.04
CA LEU A 174 -2.03 -5.27 1.78
C LEU A 174 -3.35 -5.16 1.00
N THR A 175 -4.20 -6.18 1.05
CA THR A 175 -5.49 -6.18 0.36
C THR A 175 -6.47 -5.23 1.04
N ASP A 176 -6.48 -5.18 2.37
CA ASP A 176 -7.31 -4.24 3.14
C ASP A 176 -6.85 -2.80 2.91
N ARG A 177 -5.53 -2.58 2.81
CA ARG A 177 -4.95 -1.27 2.55
C ARG A 177 -5.16 -0.80 1.11
N PHE A 178 -5.10 -1.71 0.15
CA PHE A 178 -5.23 -1.42 -1.28
C PHE A 178 -6.28 -2.33 -1.94
N PRO A 179 -7.57 -2.11 -1.65
CA PRO A 179 -8.65 -3.00 -2.08
C PRO A 179 -8.76 -3.07 -3.61
N PRO A 180 -9.25 -4.18 -4.19
CA PRO A 180 -9.61 -4.22 -5.60
C PRO A 180 -10.72 -3.20 -5.93
N LEU A 181 -10.88 -2.85 -7.21
CA LEU A 181 -11.99 -2.01 -7.66
C LEU A 181 -13.31 -2.75 -7.44
N ALA A 182 -14.30 -2.07 -6.86
CA ALA A 182 -15.66 -2.56 -6.77
C ALA A 182 -16.34 -2.45 -8.15
N ILE A 183 -16.48 -3.58 -8.86
CA ILE A 183 -17.09 -3.63 -10.19
C ILE A 183 -18.53 -4.16 -10.11
N PRO A 184 -19.50 -3.56 -10.81
CA PRO A 184 -20.86 -4.07 -10.87
C PRO A 184 -20.98 -5.27 -11.84
N SER A 185 -22.03 -6.08 -11.65
CA SER A 185 -22.31 -7.26 -12.46
C SER A 185 -23.23 -6.92 -13.64
N LEU A 186 -22.91 -7.44 -14.84
CA LEU A 186 -23.76 -7.30 -16.03
C LEU A 186 -24.94 -8.28 -16.00
N ALA A 187 -26.11 -7.82 -16.45
CA ALA A 187 -27.30 -8.63 -16.65
C ALA A 187 -27.20 -9.59 -17.85
#